data_AF-A0A7C3M225-F1
#
_entry.id   AF-A0A7C3M225-F1
#
_cell.length_a   1.000
_cell.length_b   1.000
_cell.length_c   1.000
_cell.angle_alpha   90.00
_cell.angle_beta   90.00
_cell.angle_gamma   90.00
#
_symmetry.space_group_name_H-M   'P 1'
#
loop_
_entity.id
_entity.type
_entity.pdbx_description
1 polymer ?
#
loop_
_entity_poly.entity_id
_entity_poly.type
_entity_poly.pdbx_seq_one_letter_code
_entity_poly.pdbx_strand_id
1 'polypeptide(L)'
;MFELIILIVLIVLVVLYFINNKKTNTHIQKTKIIQDEPNPNDSLLKLNIDIRKKIFNIEIIKTTESIIDELKEILPILNKDYKTSELTWVSNKMATNYLQKLLYPYMSLKENEQEEKRESLLESLTQIEIELQETIQIVKQNEISRFDTKAKFIKNRFK
;
A
#
# COMPACT_ATOMS: atom_id res chain seq x y z
N MET A 1 -20.94 41.14 22.29
CA MET A 1 -22.04 40.59 21.46
C MET A 1 -21.57 40.29 20.02
N PHE A 2 -20.76 41.16 19.39
CA PHE A 2 -20.20 40.93 18.05
C PHE A 2 -19.27 39.71 17.92
N GLU A 3 -18.45 39.41 18.93
CA GLU A 3 -17.51 38.27 18.87
C GLU A 3 -18.20 36.90 18.81
N LEU A 4 -19.36 36.76 19.46
CA LEU A 4 -20.14 35.52 19.43
C LEU A 4 -20.75 35.27 18.05
N ILE A 5 -21.14 36.34 17.34
CA ILE A 5 -21.73 36.26 15.99
C ILE A 5 -20.66 35.82 14.98
N ILE A 6 -19.44 36.33 15.10
CA ILE A 6 -18.32 35.95 14.21
C ILE A 6 -17.97 34.46 14.38
N LEU A 7 -17.98 33.94 15.61
CA LEU A 7 -17.71 32.52 15.88
C LEU A 7 -18.77 31.61 15.25
N ILE A 8 -20.06 31.99 15.35
CA ILE A 8 -21.16 31.22 14.77
C ILE A 8 -21.09 31.22 13.24
N VAL A 9 -20.77 32.36 12.61
CA VAL A 9 -20.60 32.45 11.16
C VAL A 9 -19.42 31.58 10.68
N LEU A 10 -18.31 31.55 11.42
CA LEU A 10 -17.18 30.68 11.12
C LEU A 10 -17.55 29.19 11.19
N ILE A 11 -18.29 28.77 12.22
CA ILE A 11 -18.74 27.38 12.37
C ILE A 11 -19.69 27.01 11.22
N VAL A 12 -20.61 27.89 10.85
CA VAL A 12 -21.53 27.67 9.72
C VAL A 12 -20.77 27.57 8.40
N LEU A 13 -19.74 28.40 8.17
CA LEU A 13 -18.89 28.32 6.97
C LEU A 13 -18.06 27.03 6.93
N VAL A 14 -17.54 26.55 8.06
CA VAL A 14 -16.81 25.28 8.15
C VAL A 14 -17.74 24.10 7.87
N VAL A 15 -18.96 24.12 8.41
CA VAL A 15 -19.98 23.09 8.17
C VAL A 15 -20.45 23.11 6.71
N LEU A 16 -20.69 24.29 6.13
CA LEU A 16 -21.02 24.43 4.71
C LEU A 16 -19.86 23.99 3.81
N TYR A 17 -18.61 24.29 4.18
CA TYR A 17 -17.43 23.78 3.48
C TYR A 17 -17.36 22.25 3.53
N PHE A 18 -17.63 21.63 4.70
CA PHE A 18 -17.65 20.16 4.85
C PHE A 18 -18.81 19.49 4.10
N ILE A 19 -19.99 20.13 4.06
CA ILE A 19 -21.16 19.62 3.33
C ILE A 19 -20.95 19.78 1.82
N ASN A 20 -20.39 20.90 1.36
CA ASN A 20 -20.15 21.13 -0.07
C ASN A 20 -18.96 20.31 -0.60
N ASN A 21 -18.00 19.94 0.27
CA ASN A 21 -16.94 18.98 -0.05
C ASN A 21 -17.41 17.51 0.06
N LYS A 22 -18.66 17.27 0.47
CA LYS A 22 -19.36 15.98 0.37
C LYS A 22 -20.20 15.89 -0.91
N LYS A 23 -19.60 16.18 -2.07
CA LYS A 23 -20.12 15.65 -3.33
C LYS A 23 -19.72 14.18 -3.46
N THR A 24 -20.66 13.33 -3.05
CA THR A 24 -21.02 12.05 -3.68
C THR A 24 -19.88 11.32 -4.38
N ASN A 25 -19.15 10.48 -3.65
CA ASN A 25 -18.76 9.19 -4.21
C ASN A 25 -19.84 8.20 -3.81
N THR A 26 -20.94 8.25 -4.57
CA THR A 26 -21.81 7.10 -4.82
C THR A 26 -20.93 5.86 -4.89
N HIS A 27 -21.28 4.85 -4.11
CA HIS A 27 -20.74 3.50 -4.24
C HIS A 27 -21.17 2.98 -5.62
N ILE A 28 -20.54 3.47 -6.68
CA ILE A 28 -20.62 2.87 -8.00
C ILE A 28 -19.91 1.54 -7.78
N GLN A 29 -20.71 0.48 -7.64
CA GLN A 29 -20.28 -0.84 -8.02
C GLN A 29 -19.77 -0.70 -9.44
N LYS A 30 -18.46 -0.46 -9.56
CA LYS A 30 -17.77 -0.59 -10.83
C LYS A 30 -17.81 -2.10 -11.03
N THR A 31 -18.80 -2.57 -11.77
CA THR A 31 -18.70 -3.81 -12.54
C THR A 31 -17.51 -3.59 -13.46
N LYS A 32 -16.32 -3.77 -12.89
CA LYS A 32 -15.07 -3.77 -13.62
C LYS A 32 -15.17 -5.06 -14.43
N ILE A 33 -15.31 -4.89 -15.73
CA ILE A 33 -15.01 -5.90 -16.74
C ILE A 33 -13.84 -6.72 -16.20
N ILE A 34 -14.02 -8.05 -16.14
CA ILE A 34 -13.01 -9.02 -15.72
C ILE A 34 -11.86 -8.94 -16.73
N GLN A 35 -11.02 -7.91 -16.60
CA GLN A 35 -9.61 -8.06 -16.88
C GLN A 35 -9.10 -8.84 -15.69
N ASP A 36 -8.62 -10.07 -15.93
CA ASP A 36 -7.92 -10.87 -14.93
C ASP A 36 -6.88 -9.96 -14.26
N GLU A 37 -7.17 -9.49 -13.03
CA GLU A 37 -6.16 -8.80 -12.26
C GLU A 37 -5.03 -9.81 -12.05
N PRO A 38 -3.77 -9.42 -12.31
CA PRO A 38 -2.67 -10.36 -12.28
C PRO A 38 -2.64 -11.05 -10.92
N ASN A 39 -2.51 -12.37 -10.92
CA ASN A 39 -2.52 -13.16 -9.71
C ASN A 39 -1.38 -12.66 -8.78
N PRO A 40 -1.66 -12.35 -7.51
CA PRO A 40 -0.64 -11.88 -6.57
C PRO A 40 0.55 -12.84 -6.46
N ASN A 41 0.31 -14.14 -6.41
CA ASN A 41 1.39 -15.13 -6.29
C ASN A 41 2.27 -15.17 -7.53
N ASP A 42 1.68 -15.12 -8.73
CA ASP A 42 2.44 -15.08 -9.98
C ASP A 42 3.25 -13.78 -10.09
N SER A 43 2.67 -12.66 -9.65
CA SER A 43 3.32 -11.35 -9.65
C SER A 43 4.51 -11.31 -8.69
N LEU A 44 4.36 -11.89 -7.49
CA LEU A 44 5.41 -12.00 -6.49
C LEU A 44 6.51 -12.96 -6.93
N LEU A 45 6.15 -14.10 -7.52
CA LEU A 45 7.11 -15.06 -8.05
C LEU A 45 7.94 -14.44 -9.18
N LYS A 46 7.27 -13.76 -10.13
CA LYS A 46 7.94 -13.05 -11.21
C LYS A 46 8.92 -12.01 -10.65
N LEU A 47 8.46 -11.21 -9.68
CA LEU A 47 9.31 -10.21 -9.05
C LEU A 47 10.53 -10.84 -8.38
N ASN A 48 10.37 -11.95 -7.65
CA ASN A 48 11.48 -12.67 -7.01
C ASN A 48 12.52 -13.14 -8.04
N ILE A 49 12.07 -13.69 -9.17
CA ILE A 49 12.96 -14.09 -10.26
C ILE A 49 13.69 -12.86 -10.85
N ASP A 50 12.99 -11.75 -11.04
CA ASP A 50 13.55 -10.54 -11.64
C ASP A 50 14.59 -9.85 -10.72
N ILE A 51 14.33 -9.75 -9.41
CA ILE A 51 15.28 -9.16 -8.46
C ILE A 51 16.60 -9.96 -8.44
N ARG A 52 16.53 -11.30 -8.42
CA ARG A 52 17.71 -12.17 -8.36
C ARG A 52 18.57 -12.11 -9.62
N LYS A 53 18.00 -11.66 -10.74
CA LYS A 53 18.70 -11.54 -12.02
C LYS A 53 19.32 -10.17 -12.26
N LYS A 54 18.74 -9.11 -11.68
CA LYS A 54 19.04 -7.72 -12.06
C LYS A 54 19.62 -6.85 -10.95
N ILE A 55 19.41 -7.24 -9.69
CA ILE A 55 19.94 -6.52 -8.54
C ILE A 55 21.18 -7.25 -8.06
N PHE A 56 22.27 -6.52 -7.83
CA PHE A 56 23.53 -7.09 -7.36
C PHE A 56 23.69 -7.01 -5.83
N ASN A 57 23.01 -6.04 -5.21
CA ASN A 57 23.07 -5.86 -3.78
C ASN A 57 22.24 -6.93 -3.03
N ILE A 58 22.92 -7.74 -2.23
CA ILE A 58 22.32 -8.86 -1.50
C ILE A 58 21.31 -8.42 -0.43
N GLU A 59 21.48 -7.25 0.16
CA GLU A 59 20.61 -6.75 1.22
C GLU A 59 19.24 -6.37 0.65
N ILE A 60 19.22 -5.62 -0.46
CA ILE A 60 17.98 -5.29 -1.19
C ILE A 60 17.24 -6.55 -1.62
N ILE A 61 17.96 -7.58 -2.11
CA ILE A 61 17.35 -8.86 -2.47
C ILE A 61 16.68 -9.49 -1.25
N LYS A 62 17.40 -9.63 -0.13
CA LYS A 62 16.89 -10.26 1.09
C LYS A 62 15.69 -9.52 1.68
N THR A 63 15.75 -8.20 1.77
CA THR A 63 14.62 -7.39 2.27
C THR A 63 13.41 -7.55 1.36
N THR A 64 13.62 -7.56 0.04
CA THR A 64 12.52 -7.78 -0.91
C THR A 64 11.92 -9.19 -0.78
N GLU A 65 12.75 -10.22 -0.61
CA GLU A 65 12.30 -11.60 -0.40
C GLU A 65 11.50 -11.73 0.90
N SER A 66 11.92 -11.08 1.97
CA SER A 66 11.19 -11.02 3.23
C SER A 66 9.79 -10.43 3.06
N ILE A 67 9.68 -9.29 2.37
CA ILE A 67 8.38 -8.66 2.03
C ILE A 67 7.51 -9.61 1.19
N ILE A 68 8.10 -10.32 0.23
CA ILE A 68 7.38 -11.30 -0.60
C ILE A 68 6.83 -12.45 0.27
N ASP A 69 7.62 -12.97 1.18
CA ASP A 69 7.23 -14.07 2.06
C ASP A 69 6.11 -13.64 3.03
N GLU A 70 6.22 -12.45 3.62
CA GLU A 70 5.19 -11.84 4.45
C GLU A 70 3.87 -11.62 3.69
N LEU A 71 3.93 -11.15 2.43
CA LEU A 71 2.75 -11.03 1.58
C LEU A 71 2.10 -12.39 1.28
N LYS A 72 2.91 -13.43 1.04
CA LYS A 72 2.41 -14.79 0.81
C LYS A 72 1.76 -15.40 2.04
N GLU A 73 2.22 -15.03 3.24
CA GLU A 73 1.59 -15.44 4.51
C GLU A 73 0.22 -14.77 4.68
N ILE A 74 0.14 -13.44 4.46
CA ILE A 74 -1.03 -12.66 4.88
C ILE A 74 -2.15 -12.60 3.85
N LEU A 75 -1.83 -12.63 2.55
CA LEU A 75 -2.83 -12.48 1.48
C LEU A 75 -3.89 -13.59 1.48
N PRO A 76 -3.59 -14.89 1.72
CA PRO A 76 -4.61 -15.92 1.81
C PRO A 76 -5.67 -15.62 2.88
N ILE A 77 -5.23 -15.12 4.05
CA ILE A 77 -6.12 -14.76 5.16
C ILE A 77 -6.98 -13.56 4.78
N LEU A 78 -6.35 -12.48 4.30
CA LEU A 78 -7.03 -11.26 3.88
C LEU A 78 -8.06 -11.49 2.77
N ASN A 79 -7.72 -12.31 1.78
CA ASN A 79 -8.60 -12.63 0.66
C ASN A 79 -9.76 -13.55 1.03
N LYS A 80 -9.60 -14.38 2.06
CA LYS A 80 -10.63 -15.29 2.54
C LYS A 80 -11.57 -14.61 3.53
N ASP A 81 -11.00 -14.00 4.56
CA ASP A 81 -11.75 -13.57 5.75
C ASP A 81 -12.13 -12.08 5.71
N TYR A 82 -11.40 -11.28 4.93
CA TYR A 82 -11.56 -9.81 4.88
C TYR A 82 -11.68 -9.26 3.46
N LYS A 83 -12.24 -10.04 2.52
CA LYS A 83 -12.24 -9.77 1.06
C LYS A 83 -12.68 -8.36 0.66
N THR A 84 -13.62 -7.77 1.39
CA THR A 84 -14.19 -6.44 1.09
C THR A 84 -13.46 -5.29 1.77
N SER A 85 -12.44 -5.56 2.58
CA SER A 85 -11.70 -4.52 3.30
C SER A 85 -10.74 -3.78 2.36
N GLU A 86 -10.56 -2.48 2.59
CA GLU A 86 -9.56 -1.68 1.86
C GLU A 86 -8.15 -2.24 2.14
N LEU A 87 -7.89 -2.77 3.34
CA LEU A 87 -6.62 -3.41 3.68
C LEU A 87 -6.31 -4.58 2.72
N THR A 88 -7.28 -5.46 2.48
CA THR A 88 -7.14 -6.54 1.50
C THR A 88 -6.87 -6.00 0.10
N TRP A 89 -7.61 -4.98 -0.34
CA TRP A 89 -7.38 -4.38 -1.66
C TRP A 89 -5.96 -3.82 -1.79
N VAL A 90 -5.51 -3.05 -0.79
CA VAL A 90 -4.19 -2.42 -0.79
C VAL A 90 -3.08 -3.47 -0.71
N SER A 91 -3.21 -4.52 0.12
CA SER A 91 -2.23 -5.61 0.19
C SER A 91 -2.11 -6.36 -1.13
N ASN A 92 -3.23 -6.60 -1.85
CA ASN A 92 -3.16 -7.17 -3.19
C ASN A 92 -2.49 -6.22 -4.19
N LYS A 93 -2.70 -4.90 -4.07
CA LYS A 93 -1.99 -3.91 -4.90
C LYS A 93 -0.51 -3.81 -4.57
N MET A 94 -0.11 -4.05 -3.33
CA MET A 94 1.29 -4.17 -2.96
C MET A 94 1.96 -5.30 -3.76
N ALA A 95 1.33 -6.48 -3.76
CA ALA A 95 1.84 -7.67 -4.44
C ALA A 95 1.81 -7.60 -5.97
N THR A 96 0.86 -6.87 -6.55
CA THR A 96 0.62 -6.86 -8.01
C THR A 96 1.10 -5.59 -8.72
N ASN A 97 1.36 -4.51 -7.98
CA ASN A 97 1.70 -3.23 -8.57
C ASN A 97 2.77 -2.43 -7.83
N TYR A 98 2.61 -2.18 -6.53
CA TYR A 98 3.42 -1.16 -5.85
C TYR A 98 4.88 -1.59 -5.70
N LEU A 99 5.11 -2.85 -5.30
CA LEU A 99 6.47 -3.36 -5.13
C LEU A 99 7.21 -3.38 -6.48
N GLN A 100 6.51 -3.73 -7.56
CA GLN A 100 7.06 -3.69 -8.93
C GLN A 100 7.40 -2.25 -9.36
N LYS A 101 6.53 -1.28 -9.06
CA LYS A 101 6.78 0.14 -9.38
C LYS A 101 7.98 0.70 -8.63
N LEU A 102 8.25 0.23 -7.43
CA LEU A 102 9.41 0.63 -6.65
C LEU A 102 10.70 0.02 -7.21
N LEU A 103 10.69 -1.28 -7.50
CA LEU A 103 11.90 -2.03 -7.83
C LEU A 103 12.28 -1.99 -9.32
N TYR A 104 11.32 -1.98 -10.25
CA TYR A 104 11.65 -2.01 -11.68
C TYR A 104 12.42 -0.79 -12.19
N PRO A 105 12.14 0.45 -11.73
CA PRO A 105 12.99 1.58 -12.06
C PRO A 105 14.43 1.37 -11.61
N TYR A 106 14.64 0.82 -10.41
CA TYR A 106 15.97 0.51 -9.88
C TYR A 106 16.68 -0.58 -10.69
N MET A 107 15.97 -1.67 -11.03
CA MET A 107 16.51 -2.75 -11.89
C MET A 107 16.86 -2.30 -13.31
N SER A 108 16.33 -1.16 -13.75
CA SER A 108 16.61 -0.61 -15.08
C SER A 108 17.88 0.25 -15.11
N LEU A 109 18.44 0.57 -13.94
CA LEU A 109 19.67 1.32 -13.78
C LEU A 109 20.89 0.43 -14.03
N LYS A 110 21.99 1.06 -14.42
CA LYS A 110 23.31 0.41 -14.45
C LYS A 110 23.81 0.17 -13.01
N GLU A 111 24.76 -0.74 -12.85
CA GLU A 111 25.27 -1.14 -11.53
C GLU A 111 25.79 0.03 -10.69
N ASN A 112 26.51 0.99 -11.29
CA ASN A 112 26.99 2.18 -10.60
C ASN A 112 25.83 3.10 -10.11
N GLU A 113 24.79 3.25 -10.93
CA GLU A 113 23.60 4.03 -10.57
C GLU A 113 22.72 3.31 -9.53
N GLN A 114 22.71 1.98 -9.55
CA GLN A 114 22.07 1.16 -8.51
C GLN A 114 22.76 1.39 -7.17
N GLU A 115 24.09 1.42 -7.15
CA GLU A 115 24.86 1.65 -5.94
C GLU A 115 24.57 3.05 -5.34
N GLU A 116 24.52 4.09 -6.17
CA GLU A 116 24.17 5.45 -5.74
C GLU A 116 22.77 5.56 -5.10
N LYS A 117 21.80 4.77 -5.58
CA LYS A 117 20.42 4.78 -5.08
C LYS A 117 20.11 3.70 -4.05
N ARG A 118 21.09 2.88 -3.70
CA ARG A 118 20.92 1.70 -2.84
C ARG A 118 20.28 2.07 -1.51
N GLU A 119 20.85 3.04 -0.80
CA GLU A 119 20.42 3.38 0.57
C GLU A 119 18.97 3.89 0.59
N SER A 120 18.61 4.75 -0.35
CA SER A 120 17.25 5.27 -0.47
C SER A 120 16.22 4.17 -0.78
N LEU A 121 16.58 3.22 -1.65
CA LEU A 121 15.71 2.08 -1.93
C LEU A 121 15.60 1.15 -0.72
N LEU A 122 16.72 0.84 -0.06
CA LEU A 122 16.74 -0.04 1.09
C LEU A 122 15.93 0.54 2.26
N GLU A 123 16.03 1.84 2.51
CA GLU A 123 15.19 2.54 3.49
C GLU A 123 13.70 2.38 3.15
N SER A 124 13.35 2.59 1.87
CA SER A 124 11.97 2.44 1.40
C SER A 124 11.44 1.01 1.59
N LEU A 125 12.26 0.00 1.30
CA LEU A 125 11.91 -1.41 1.47
C LEU A 125 11.78 -1.79 2.94
N THR A 126 12.71 -1.35 3.78
CA THR A 126 12.67 -1.58 5.24
C THR A 126 11.38 -0.99 5.84
N GLN A 127 11.00 0.21 5.39
CA GLN A 127 9.74 0.81 5.82
C GLN A 127 8.52 0.04 5.30
N ILE A 128 8.55 -0.54 4.10
CA ILE A 128 7.49 -1.46 3.64
C ILE A 128 7.37 -2.68 4.55
N GLU A 129 8.50 -3.31 4.86
CA GLU A 129 8.58 -4.50 5.71
C GLU A 129 8.00 -4.24 7.10
N ILE A 130 8.41 -3.15 7.76
CA ILE A 130 7.85 -2.74 9.06
C ILE A 130 6.33 -2.59 8.98
N GLU A 131 5.84 -1.90 7.95
CA GLU A 131 4.41 -1.66 7.78
C GLU A 131 3.63 -2.95 7.55
N LEU A 132 4.21 -3.89 6.81
CA LEU A 132 3.62 -5.20 6.53
C LEU A 132 3.61 -6.10 7.77
N GLN A 133 4.68 -6.09 8.57
CA GLN A 133 4.74 -6.78 9.87
C GLN A 133 3.67 -6.26 10.83
N GLU A 134 3.48 -4.95 10.91
CA GLU A 134 2.37 -4.37 11.67
C GLU A 134 1.00 -4.78 11.13
N THR A 135 0.81 -4.84 9.81
CA THR A 135 -0.42 -5.36 9.20
C THR A 135 -0.66 -6.82 9.61
N ILE A 136 0.38 -7.66 9.59
CA ILE A 136 0.32 -9.05 10.03
C ILE A 136 -0.11 -9.13 11.50
N GLN A 137 0.45 -8.28 12.37
CA GLN A 137 0.07 -8.23 13.79
C GLN A 137 -1.41 -7.84 13.97
N ILE A 138 -1.86 -6.79 13.28
CA ILE A 138 -3.26 -6.31 13.33
C ILE A 138 -4.24 -7.42 12.92
N VAL A 139 -3.91 -8.18 11.86
CA VAL A 139 -4.72 -9.31 11.40
C VAL A 139 -4.68 -10.47 12.40
N LYS A 140 -3.50 -10.85 12.90
CA LYS A 140 -3.34 -11.94 13.89
C LYS A 140 -4.06 -11.63 15.21
N GLN A 141 -4.12 -10.37 15.61
CA GLN A 141 -4.82 -9.90 16.82
C GLN A 141 -6.30 -9.59 16.57
N ASN A 142 -6.78 -9.75 15.32
CA ASN A 142 -8.15 -9.45 14.89
C ASN A 142 -8.59 -8.01 15.23
N GLU A 143 -7.67 -7.06 15.16
CA GLU A 143 -7.91 -5.64 15.44
C GLU A 143 -8.55 -4.94 14.22
N ILE A 144 -9.74 -5.39 13.81
CA ILE A 144 -10.43 -4.94 12.60
C ILE A 144 -10.63 -3.42 12.57
N SER A 145 -10.80 -2.79 13.73
CA SER A 145 -10.93 -1.33 13.87
C SER A 145 -9.74 -0.54 13.33
N ARG A 146 -8.57 -1.17 13.18
CA ARG A 146 -7.34 -0.52 12.65
C ARG A 146 -7.14 -0.69 11.16
N PHE A 147 -7.96 -1.49 10.48
CA PHE A 147 -7.79 -1.81 9.06
C PHE A 147 -7.83 -0.57 8.17
N ASP A 148 -8.81 0.32 8.37
CA ASP A 148 -8.97 1.52 7.55
C ASP A 148 -7.79 2.49 7.71
N THR A 149 -7.32 2.68 8.95
CA THR A 149 -6.14 3.52 9.23
C THR A 149 -4.91 2.96 8.53
N LYS A 150 -4.70 1.64 8.63
CA LYS A 150 -3.55 0.97 8.01
C LYS A 150 -3.61 1.00 6.48
N ALA A 151 -4.78 0.75 5.91
CA ALA A 151 -4.97 0.79 4.47
C ALA A 151 -4.72 2.19 3.89
N LYS A 152 -5.19 3.25 4.57
CA LYS A 152 -4.92 4.64 4.19
C LYS A 152 -3.42 4.96 4.24
N PHE A 153 -2.72 4.50 5.26
CA PHE A 153 -1.27 4.70 5.39
C PHE A 153 -0.52 4.09 4.20
N ILE A 154 -0.76 2.80 3.93
CA ILE A 154 -0.10 2.10 2.82
C ILE A 154 -0.45 2.79 1.49
N LYS A 155 -1.72 3.10 1.25
CA LYS A 155 -2.15 3.76 0.01
C LYS A 155 -1.49 5.12 -0.21
N ASN A 156 -1.37 5.95 0.83
CA ASN A 156 -0.77 7.28 0.69
C ASN A 156 0.74 7.23 0.43
N ARG A 157 1.41 6.18 0.89
CA ARG A 157 2.86 6.01 0.68
C ARG A 157 3.21 5.51 -0.72
N PHE A 158 2.35 4.67 -1.32
CA PHE A 158 2.69 3.95 -2.56
C PHE A 158 1.84 4.34 -3.78
N LYS A 159 0.92 5.29 -3.63
CA LYS A 159 0.15 5.88 -4.75
C LYS A 159 0.94 7.00 -5.41
#